data_AF-A0AAW8VA13-F1
#
_entry.id   AF-A0AAW8VA13-F1
#
_cell.length_a   1.000
_cell.length_b   1.000
_cell.length_c   1.000
_cell.angle_alpha   90.00
_cell.angle_beta   90.00
_cell.angle_gamma   90.00
#
_symmetry.space_group_name_H-M   'P 1'
#
loop_
_entity.id
_entity.type
_entity.pdbx_description
1 polymer ?
#
loop_
_entity_poly.entity_id
_entity_poly.type
_entity_poly.pdbx_seq_one_letter_code
_entity_poly.pdbx_strand_id
1 'polypeptide(L)'
;MTLKKFKWKTQWGMTSEVTPNVTVTQFGDGYEQRLKNGLNHISEKFNVLVRLHRKRDEEEINRLMDFLLEHVGWKSFSWIPPKRDGDITVVCDTYSTAESGVYVDFNLTFRQVFDKQSEQSNNSTSSGQCVIPDDPPDLVAILNQKLEQLNG
;
A
#
# COMPACT_ATOMS: atom_id res chain seq x y z
N MET A 1 8.24 18.96 0.84
CA MET A 1 8.94 18.60 2.09
C MET A 1 9.76 17.35 1.79
N THR A 2 11.05 17.33 2.15
CA THR A 2 11.92 16.18 1.85
C THR A 2 11.86 15.19 3.01
N LEU A 3 11.38 13.97 2.77
CA LEU A 3 11.38 12.91 3.77
C LEU A 3 12.82 12.50 4.10
N LYS A 4 13.10 12.26 5.40
CA LYS A 4 14.40 11.69 5.78
C LYS A 4 14.53 10.28 5.19
N LYS A 5 15.74 9.89 4.81
CA LYS A 5 16.01 8.58 4.21
C LYS A 5 16.65 7.62 5.20
N PHE A 6 16.07 6.43 5.34
CA PHE A 6 16.66 5.36 6.12
C PHE A 6 17.85 4.76 5.37
N LYS A 7 19.06 4.88 5.94
CA LYS A 7 20.33 4.55 5.27
C LYS A 7 21.07 3.33 5.84
N TRP A 8 20.58 2.75 6.93
CA TRP A 8 21.26 1.65 7.62
C TRP A 8 21.09 0.33 6.87
N LYS A 9 22.12 -0.53 6.96
CA LYS A 9 22.15 -1.82 6.29
C LYS A 9 21.18 -2.79 6.96
N THR A 10 20.26 -3.27 6.16
CA THR A 10 19.25 -4.27 6.51
C THR A 10 19.83 -5.67 6.32
N GLN A 11 19.57 -6.58 7.26
CA GLN A 11 19.97 -7.99 7.16
C GLN A 11 19.14 -8.74 6.10
N TRP A 12 19.74 -9.80 5.55
CA TRP A 12 19.04 -10.70 4.63
C TRP A 12 18.02 -11.57 5.40
N GLY A 13 16.95 -11.99 4.75
CA GLY A 13 15.91 -12.82 5.38
C GLY A 13 14.73 -12.04 6.00
N MET A 14 14.54 -10.78 5.63
CA MET A 14 13.36 -10.01 6.05
C MET A 14 12.05 -10.60 5.52
N THR A 15 11.01 -10.53 6.34
CA THR A 15 9.65 -10.91 5.98
C THR A 15 8.86 -9.67 5.59
N SER A 16 8.20 -9.73 4.43
CA SER A 16 7.21 -8.75 3.99
C SER A 16 5.83 -9.40 4.02
N GLU A 17 4.89 -8.77 4.70
CA GLU A 17 3.49 -9.16 4.73
C GLU A 17 2.67 -8.17 3.90
N VAL A 18 1.90 -8.68 2.95
CA VAL A 18 1.04 -7.87 2.09
C VAL A 18 -0.40 -8.04 2.54
N THR A 19 -1.03 -6.95 2.97
CA THR A 19 -2.42 -6.95 3.45
C THR A 19 -3.31 -6.20 2.46
N PRO A 20 -4.15 -6.89 1.67
CA PRO A 20 -5.14 -6.24 0.82
C PRO A 20 -6.30 -5.71 1.68
N ASN A 21 -6.68 -4.47 1.43
CA ASN A 21 -7.84 -3.80 1.99
C ASN A 21 -8.97 -3.84 0.96
N VAL A 22 -9.79 -4.88 1.03
CA VAL A 22 -10.92 -5.10 0.11
C VAL A 22 -12.19 -5.31 0.92
N THR A 23 -13.27 -4.68 0.47
CA THR A 23 -14.61 -4.93 1.01
C THR A 23 -15.24 -6.06 0.21
N VAL A 24 -15.66 -7.11 0.91
CA VAL A 24 -16.28 -8.30 0.31
C VAL A 24 -17.74 -8.38 0.78
N THR A 25 -18.66 -8.41 -0.17
CA THR A 25 -20.10 -8.60 0.08
C THR A 25 -20.54 -9.91 -0.52
N GLN A 26 -21.15 -10.78 0.29
CA GLN A 26 -21.66 -12.09 -0.12
C GLN A 26 -23.18 -12.06 -0.28
N PHE A 27 -23.70 -12.67 -1.36
CA PHE A 27 -25.13 -12.63 -1.69
C PHE A 27 -25.90 -13.95 -1.43
N GLY A 28 -25.23 -15.00 -0.93
CA GLY A 28 -25.89 -16.24 -0.46
C GLY A 28 -25.87 -17.43 -1.43
N ASP A 29 -25.54 -17.22 -2.71
CA ASP A 29 -25.50 -18.28 -3.74
C ASP A 29 -24.07 -18.56 -4.26
N GLY A 30 -23.05 -18.29 -3.44
CA GLY A 30 -21.64 -18.39 -3.83
C GLY A 30 -21.12 -17.20 -4.64
N TYR A 31 -21.96 -16.19 -4.91
CA TYR A 31 -21.53 -14.93 -5.50
C TYR A 31 -20.98 -13.97 -4.46
N GLU A 32 -19.82 -13.40 -4.78
CA GLU A 32 -19.17 -12.34 -4.01
C GLU A 32 -18.87 -11.13 -4.89
N GLN A 33 -19.17 -9.95 -4.40
CA GLN A 33 -18.64 -8.71 -4.96
C GLN A 33 -17.45 -8.25 -4.14
N ARG A 34 -16.34 -7.94 -4.83
CA ARG A 34 -15.11 -7.43 -4.21
C ARG A 34 -14.84 -6.02 -4.71
N LEU A 35 -14.84 -5.06 -3.79
CA LEU A 35 -14.43 -3.69 -4.10
C LEU A 35 -13.10 -3.38 -3.43
N LYS A 36 -12.20 -2.74 -4.17
CA LYS A 36 -10.96 -2.18 -3.64
C LYS A 36 -11.32 -1.01 -2.71
N ASN A 37 -10.81 -1.03 -1.49
CA ASN A 37 -11.08 0.04 -0.54
C ASN A 37 -10.07 1.17 -0.75
N GLY A 38 -10.53 2.29 -1.32
CA GLY A 38 -9.71 3.46 -1.61
C GLY A 38 -8.70 3.29 -2.76
N LEU A 39 -7.89 4.33 -2.98
CA LEU A 39 -6.89 4.36 -4.06
C LEU A 39 -5.76 3.34 -3.82
N ASN A 40 -5.29 3.28 -2.57
CA ASN A 40 -4.23 2.37 -2.15
C ASN A 40 -4.83 1.21 -1.33
N HIS A 41 -5.35 0.22 -2.04
CA HIS A 41 -5.94 -0.98 -1.44
C HIS A 41 -4.90 -2.01 -0.98
N ILE A 42 -3.60 -1.83 -1.24
CA ILE A 42 -2.56 -2.79 -0.84
C ILE A 42 -1.64 -2.17 0.22
N SER A 43 -1.79 -2.69 1.43
CA SER A 43 -0.90 -2.63 2.58
C SER A 43 0.40 -3.41 2.44
N GLU A 44 1.59 -2.87 2.70
CA GLU A 44 2.73 -3.74 3.01
C GLU A 44 3.32 -3.42 4.39
N LYS A 45 3.62 -4.48 5.14
CA LYS A 45 4.35 -4.45 6.40
C LYS A 45 5.66 -5.19 6.23
N PHE A 46 6.73 -4.65 6.80
CA PHE A 46 8.08 -5.19 6.70
C PHE A 46 8.66 -5.38 8.10
N ASN A 47 9.14 -6.58 8.40
CA ASN A 47 9.95 -6.83 9.61
C ASN A 47 11.42 -6.74 9.22
N VAL A 48 12.06 -5.66 9.67
CA VAL A 48 13.38 -5.22 9.26
C VAL A 48 14.35 -5.43 10.41
N LEU A 49 15.27 -6.38 10.24
CA LEU A 49 16.39 -6.60 11.14
C LEU A 49 17.62 -5.79 10.70
N VAL A 50 18.16 -4.95 11.59
CA VAL A 50 19.43 -4.25 11.42
C VAL A 50 20.43 -4.76 12.46
N ARG A 51 21.59 -5.22 12.02
CA ARG A 51 22.65 -5.73 12.89
C ARG A 51 23.87 -4.83 12.80
N LEU A 52 24.31 -4.30 13.92
CA LEU A 52 25.48 -3.43 14.04
C LEU A 52 26.46 -3.99 15.08
N HIS A 53 27.76 -3.76 14.89
CA HIS A 53 28.78 -4.24 15.82
C HIS A 53 28.96 -3.26 16.97
N ARG A 54 28.72 -3.70 18.21
CA ARG A 54 28.65 -2.86 19.42
C ARG A 54 29.83 -1.90 19.59
N LYS A 55 31.06 -2.37 19.37
CA LYS A 55 32.29 -1.57 19.58
C LYS A 55 32.77 -0.81 18.34
N ARG A 56 32.36 -1.23 17.14
CA ARG A 56 32.88 -0.67 15.89
C ARG A 56 31.96 0.42 15.37
N ASP A 57 30.66 0.20 15.56
CA ASP A 57 29.60 1.01 15.00
C ASP A 57 28.82 1.74 16.11
N GLU A 58 29.47 2.03 17.24
CA GLU A 58 28.84 2.67 18.42
C GLU A 58 28.18 4.02 18.05
N GLU A 59 28.85 4.83 17.24
CA GLU A 59 28.27 6.08 16.73
C GLU A 59 27.06 5.83 15.82
N GLU A 60 27.09 4.77 14.99
CA GLU A 60 25.98 4.44 14.10
C GLU A 60 24.77 3.92 14.88
N ILE A 61 25.02 3.15 15.94
CA ILE A 61 24.01 2.67 16.89
C ILE A 61 23.31 3.87 17.53
N ASN A 62 24.06 4.84 18.05
CA ASN A 62 23.47 6.04 18.65
C ASN A 62 22.68 6.87 17.64
N ARG A 63 23.19 7.05 16.41
CA ARG A 63 22.46 7.74 15.34
C ARG A 63 21.19 7.00 14.91
N LEU A 64 21.22 5.66 14.88
CA LEU A 64 20.03 4.85 14.57
C LEU A 64 19.00 4.99 15.68
N MET A 65 19.41 4.90 16.94
CA MET A 65 18.53 5.08 18.10
C MET A 65 17.86 6.44 18.10
N ASP A 66 18.63 7.52 17.90
CA ASP A 66 18.09 8.88 17.84
C ASP A 66 17.10 9.06 16.67
N PHE A 67 17.45 8.50 15.50
CA PHE A 67 16.55 8.50 14.36
C PHE A 67 15.23 7.76 14.64
N LEU A 68 15.32 6.56 15.24
CA LEU A 68 14.15 5.77 15.59
C LEU A 68 13.28 6.50 16.63
N LEU A 69 13.88 7.06 17.68
CA LEU A 69 13.16 7.83 18.70
C LEU A 69 12.45 9.05 18.11
N GLU A 70 13.07 9.74 17.16
CA GLU A 70 12.46 10.89 16.51
C GLU A 70 11.27 10.50 15.61
N HIS A 71 11.27 9.29 15.02
CA HIS A 71 10.30 8.90 13.99
C HIS A 71 9.28 7.83 14.42
N VAL A 72 9.53 7.10 15.51
CA VAL A 72 8.70 5.97 15.94
C VAL A 72 7.26 6.40 16.17
N GLY A 73 6.33 5.73 15.51
CA GLY A 73 4.89 5.88 15.68
C GLY A 73 4.23 7.08 14.99
N TRP A 74 4.99 8.08 14.49
CA TRP A 74 4.35 9.32 13.99
C TRP A 74 4.97 9.99 12.76
N LYS A 75 6.29 9.92 12.53
CA LYS A 75 6.89 10.48 11.31
C LYS A 75 7.08 9.41 10.26
N SER A 76 6.65 9.71 9.05
CA SER A 76 7.01 8.93 7.86
C SER A 76 8.42 9.27 7.38
N PHE A 77 9.08 8.30 6.77
CA PHE A 77 10.40 8.43 6.16
C PHE A 77 10.51 7.57 4.89
N SER A 78 11.46 7.92 4.03
CA SER A 78 11.74 7.19 2.78
C SER A 78 12.67 6.02 3.06
N TRP A 79 12.31 4.84 2.60
CA TRP A 79 13.10 3.61 2.74
C TRP A 79 13.09 2.81 1.43
N ILE A 80 14.24 2.20 1.11
CA ILE A 80 14.38 1.33 -0.07
C ILE A 80 14.53 -0.11 0.45
N PRO A 81 13.54 -0.98 0.21
CA PRO A 81 13.66 -2.39 0.57
C PRO A 81 14.73 -3.06 -0.30
N PRO A 82 15.53 -3.99 0.24
CA PRO A 82 16.59 -4.65 -0.53
C PRO A 82 16.08 -5.50 -1.70
N LYS A 83 14.79 -5.91 -1.69
CA LYS A 83 14.15 -6.70 -2.75
C LYS A 83 13.39 -5.85 -3.78
N ARG A 84 13.36 -4.53 -3.64
CA ARG A 84 12.53 -3.65 -4.45
C ARG A 84 13.36 -2.50 -5.02
N ASP A 85 13.19 -2.27 -6.31
CA ASP A 85 13.72 -1.10 -7.00
C ASP A 85 12.72 0.05 -6.86
N GLY A 86 12.81 0.79 -5.76
CA GLY A 86 11.98 1.97 -5.54
C GLY A 86 11.99 2.43 -4.09
N ASP A 87 11.98 3.75 -3.88
CA ASP A 87 11.77 4.32 -2.57
C ASP A 87 10.29 4.29 -2.21
N ILE A 88 10.02 3.79 -1.00
CA ILE A 88 8.69 3.76 -0.43
C ILE A 88 8.65 4.62 0.82
N THR A 89 7.48 5.22 1.07
CA THR A 89 7.23 5.95 2.30
C THR A 89 6.73 4.96 3.36
N VAL A 90 7.43 4.91 4.49
CA VAL A 90 7.11 4.00 5.59
C VAL A 90 7.06 4.74 6.92
N VAL A 91 6.31 4.19 7.86
CA VAL A 91 6.31 4.57 9.27
C VAL A 91 6.81 3.38 10.07
N CYS A 92 7.64 3.63 11.08
CA CYS A 92 8.03 2.61 12.04
C CYS A 92 6.99 2.55 13.16
N ASP A 93 6.22 1.47 13.24
CA ASP A 93 5.21 1.29 14.29
C ASP A 93 5.86 0.96 15.63
N THR A 94 6.77 -0.01 15.62
CA THR A 94 7.46 -0.50 16.80
C THR A 94 8.90 -0.88 16.46
N TYR A 95 9.79 -0.76 17.45
CA TYR A 95 11.12 -1.33 17.37
C TYR A 95 11.48 -2.05 18.67
N SER A 96 12.34 -3.07 18.57
CA SER A 96 12.98 -3.71 19.72
C SER A 96 14.46 -3.89 19.47
N THR A 97 15.23 -4.00 20.56
CA THR A 97 16.68 -4.15 20.51
C THR A 97 17.07 -5.40 21.28
N ALA A 98 17.88 -6.25 20.67
CA ALA A 98 18.42 -7.46 21.27
C ALA A 98 19.96 -7.39 21.25
N GLU A 99 20.58 -7.59 22.41
CA GLU A 99 22.03 -7.67 22.52
C GLU A 99 22.48 -9.11 22.26
N SER A 100 23.15 -9.34 21.13
CA SER A 100 23.69 -10.65 20.74
C SER A 100 25.21 -10.65 20.86
N GLY A 101 25.71 -10.54 22.09
CA GLY A 101 27.14 -10.54 22.40
C GLY A 101 27.87 -9.33 21.83
N VAL A 102 28.63 -9.53 20.74
CA VAL A 102 29.38 -8.46 20.05
C VAL A 102 28.51 -7.63 19.10
N TYR A 103 27.33 -8.11 18.76
CA TYR A 103 26.38 -7.44 17.89
C TYR A 103 25.17 -6.93 18.66
N VAL A 104 24.56 -5.85 18.16
CA VAL A 104 23.27 -5.35 18.59
C VAL A 104 22.31 -5.48 17.42
N ASP A 105 21.23 -6.21 17.64
CA ASP A 105 20.19 -6.50 16.66
C ASP A 105 18.97 -5.60 16.93
N PHE A 106 18.54 -4.88 15.91
CA PHE A 106 17.38 -4.01 15.93
C PHE A 106 16.29 -4.63 15.08
N ASN A 107 15.18 -5.00 15.70
CA ASN A 107 14.01 -5.50 14.99
C ASN A 107 12.99 -4.37 14.85
N LEU A 108 12.77 -3.92 13.63
CA LEU A 108 11.94 -2.77 13.29
C LEU A 108 10.73 -3.25 12.51
N THR A 109 9.53 -2.83 12.91
CA THR A 109 8.30 -3.08 12.14
C THR A 109 7.96 -1.83 11.35
N PHE A 110 8.15 -1.90 10.03
CA PHE A 110 7.78 -0.83 9.11
C PHE A 110 6.44 -1.11 8.47
N ARG A 111 5.62 -0.08 8.36
CA ARG A 111 4.35 -0.12 7.65
C ARG A 111 4.37 0.92 6.54
N GLN A 112 4.04 0.49 5.33
CA GLN A 112 3.93 1.37 4.20
C GLN A 112 2.75 2.32 4.40
N VAL A 113 3.01 3.61 4.15
CA VAL A 113 2.00 4.66 4.18
C VAL A 113 2.00 5.41 2.87
N PHE A 114 0.85 5.94 2.51
CA PHE A 114 0.65 6.71 1.30
C PHE A 114 0.15 8.09 1.73
N ASP A 115 0.94 9.12 1.48
CA ASP A 115 0.47 10.49 1.68
C ASP A 115 -0.59 10.81 0.64
N LYS A 116 -1.58 11.64 1.03
CA LYS A 116 -2.57 12.15 0.08
C LYS A 116 -1.80 12.97 -0.96
N GLN A 117 -1.78 12.51 -2.21
CA GLN A 117 -1.44 13.39 -3.31
C GLN A 117 -2.50 14.50 -3.31
N SER A 118 -2.08 15.75 -3.11
CA SER A 118 -2.93 16.90 -3.36
C SER A 118 -3.34 16.86 -4.82
N GLU A 119 -4.62 16.64 -5.07
CA GLU A 119 -5.26 16.71 -6.38
C GLU A 119 -4.88 18.03 -7.05
N GLN A 120 -4.14 17.98 -8.16
CA GLN A 120 -4.38 18.95 -9.22
C GLN A 120 -5.48 18.37 -10.09
N SER A 121 -6.65 18.99 -9.99
CA SER A 121 -7.78 18.79 -10.89
C SER A 121 -7.32 18.89 -12.34
N ASN A 122 -7.24 17.77 -13.03
CA ASN A 122 -7.40 17.77 -14.48
C ASN A 122 -8.69 17.02 -14.77
N ASN A 123 -9.80 17.78 -14.74
CA ASN A 123 -11.02 17.41 -15.41
C ASN A 123 -10.69 17.28 -16.91
N SER A 124 -10.44 16.06 -17.35
CA SER A 124 -10.68 15.67 -18.74
C SER A 124 -11.57 14.44 -18.72
N THR A 125 -12.87 14.73 -18.75
CA THR A 125 -13.94 13.96 -19.37
C THR A 125 -13.51 12.66 -20.03
N SER A 126 -13.83 11.55 -19.40
CA SER A 126 -14.32 10.35 -20.09
C SER A 126 -15.11 9.53 -19.08
N SER A 127 -16.34 9.97 -18.85
CA SER A 127 -17.34 9.23 -18.10
C SER A 127 -17.62 7.93 -18.84
N GLY A 128 -16.96 6.85 -18.44
CA GLY A 128 -17.46 5.49 -18.64
C GLY A 128 -18.67 5.27 -17.75
N GLN A 129 -19.76 5.98 -18.04
CA GLN A 129 -21.05 5.77 -17.39
C GLN A 129 -21.57 4.43 -17.91
N CYS A 130 -21.59 3.39 -17.06
CA CYS A 130 -22.49 2.27 -17.29
C CYS A 130 -23.91 2.81 -17.16
N VAL A 131 -24.49 3.27 -18.27
CA VAL A 131 -25.90 3.62 -18.36
C VAL A 131 -26.67 2.30 -18.28
N ILE A 132 -27.23 1.99 -17.11
CA ILE A 132 -28.39 1.12 -17.07
C ILE A 132 -29.51 2.00 -17.65
N PRO A 133 -30.10 1.67 -18.80
CA PRO A 133 -31.18 2.47 -19.36
C PRO A 133 -32.33 2.53 -18.34
N ASP A 134 -32.63 3.74 -17.87
CA ASP A 134 -33.77 4.04 -16.96
C ASP A 134 -35.13 3.83 -17.63
N ASP A 135 -35.16 3.60 -18.95
CA ASP A 135 -36.38 3.31 -19.70
C ASP A 135 -36.45 1.82 -20.05
N PRO A 136 -37.49 1.09 -19.61
CA PRO A 136 -37.67 -0.29 -20.05
C PRO A 136 -37.79 -0.31 -21.58
N PRO A 137 -37.10 -1.23 -22.27
CA PRO A 137 -37.08 -1.22 -23.73
C PRO A 137 -38.51 -1.29 -24.28
N ASP A 138 -38.88 -0.31 -25.10
CA ASP A 138 -40.18 -0.27 -25.76
C ASP A 138 -40.32 -1.47 -26.70
N LEU A 139 -40.99 -2.51 -26.19
CA LEU A 139 -41.19 -3.77 -26.90
C LEU A 139 -41.97 -3.57 -28.20
N VAL A 140 -42.75 -2.50 -28.33
CA VAL A 140 -43.51 -2.17 -29.54
C VAL A 140 -42.56 -1.73 -30.66
N ALA A 141 -41.56 -0.91 -30.35
CA ALA A 141 -40.55 -0.48 -31.30
C ALA A 141 -39.70 -1.67 -31.81
N ILE A 142 -39.34 -2.59 -30.90
CA ILE A 142 -38.56 -3.79 -31.25
C ILE A 142 -39.38 -4.74 -32.12
N LEU A 143 -40.69 -4.90 -31.86
CA LEU A 143 -41.54 -5.78 -32.65
C LEU A 143 -41.72 -5.25 -34.08
N ASN A 144 -41.93 -3.94 -34.22
CA ASN A 144 -42.09 -3.29 -35.52
C ASN A 144 -40.82 -3.39 -36.36
N GLN A 145 -39.64 -3.19 -35.75
CA GLN A 145 -38.36 -3.36 -36.43
C GLN A 145 -38.12 -4.80 -36.90
N LYS A 146 -38.58 -5.81 -36.14
CA LYS A 146 -38.51 -7.22 -36.55
C LYS A 146 -39.51 -7.58 -37.65
N LEU A 147 -40.70 -6.97 -37.64
CA LEU A 147 -41.71 -7.14 -38.70
C LEU A 147 -41.24 -6.60 -40.05
N GLU A 148 -40.50 -5.49 -40.07
CA GLU A 148 -39.89 -4.95 -41.28
C GLU A 148 -38.77 -5.84 -41.85
N GLN A 149 -38.04 -6.55 -40.99
CA GLN A 149 -37.00 -7.51 -41.41
C GLN A 149 -37.57 -8.85 -41.90
N LEU A 150 -38.83 -9.17 -41.60
CA LEU A 150 -39.52 -10.39 -42.02
C LEU A 150 -40.34 -10.22 -43.30
N ASN A 151 -40.62 -8.98 -43.70
CA ASN A 151 -41.38 -8.64 -44.90
C ASN A 151 -40.49 -8.17 -46.07
N GLY A 152 -39.17 -8.42 -45.99
CA GLY A 152 -38.19 -8.22 -47.06
C GLY A 152 -37.81 -9.54 -47.73
#